data_AF-A0A3R8W086-F1
#
_entry.id   AF-A0A3R8W086-F1
#
_cell.length_a   1.000
_cell.length_b   1.000
_cell.length_c   1.000
_cell.angle_alpha   90.00
_cell.angle_beta   90.00
_cell.angle_gamma   90.00
#
_symmetry.space_group_name_H-M   'P 1'
#
loop_
_entity.id
_entity.type
_entity.pdbx_description
1 polymer ?
#
loop_
_entity_poly.entity_id
_entity_poly.type
_entity_poly.pdbx_seq_one_letter_code
_entity_poly.pdbx_strand_id
1 'polypeptide(L)'
;MSTFRDFGTPEELLSVAGDLPPGYPIDAIDCALGRAEALLALLLSQFDCAGAGRLADRIISNALWAVSGDLTILRKLIDYGYATEAQRVAEELARALESKGGEQ
;
A
#
# COMPACT_ATOMS: atom_id res chain seq x y z
N MET A 1 -10.15 8.45 -21.91
CA MET A 1 -9.23 7.52 -22.60
C MET A 1 -8.13 7.20 -21.61
N SER A 2 -8.10 5.97 -21.07
CA SER A 2 -7.05 5.58 -20.13
C SER A 2 -5.76 5.34 -20.92
N THR A 3 -4.74 6.16 -20.70
CA THR A 3 -3.41 5.98 -21.30
C THR A 3 -2.74 4.79 -20.64
N PHE A 4 -2.57 3.70 -21.39
CA PHE A 4 -1.75 2.57 -20.97
C PHE A 4 -0.30 3.06 -20.87
N ARG A 5 0.27 3.09 -19.67
CA ARG A 5 1.71 3.35 -19.49
C ARG A 5 2.43 2.03 -19.74
N ASP A 6 3.30 2.01 -20.74
CA ASP A 6 4.27 0.93 -20.89
C ASP A 6 5.35 1.13 -19.83
N PHE A 7 5.60 0.08 -19.05
CA PHE A 7 6.67 0.01 -18.07
C PHE A 7 7.70 -1.00 -18.58
N GLY A 8 8.94 -0.56 -18.75
CA GLY A 8 10.05 -1.39 -19.23
C GLY A 8 10.61 -2.32 -18.15
N THR A 9 10.30 -2.03 -16.88
CA THR A 9 10.69 -2.86 -15.73
C THR A 9 9.60 -2.88 -14.65
N PRO A 10 9.53 -3.93 -13.81
CA PRO A 10 8.64 -3.93 -12.65
C PRO A 10 8.99 -2.80 -11.65
N GLU A 11 10.24 -2.38 -11.57
CA GLU A 11 10.67 -1.25 -10.77
C GLU A 11 10.08 0.08 -11.27
N GLU A 12 9.94 0.27 -12.58
CA GLU A 12 9.27 1.45 -13.15
C GLU A 12 7.77 1.47 -12.83
N LEU A 13 7.13 0.31 -12.79
CA LEU A 13 5.73 0.19 -12.38
C LEU A 13 5.53 0.49 -10.89
N LEU A 14 6.48 0.07 -10.05
CA LEU A 14 6.41 0.17 -8.59
C LEU A 14 7.04 1.46 -8.03
N SER A 15 7.70 2.25 -8.87
CA SER A 15 8.27 3.53 -8.48
C SER A 15 7.18 4.56 -8.21
N VAL A 16 7.36 5.34 -7.14
CA VAL A 16 6.54 6.53 -6.90
C VAL A 16 6.75 7.49 -8.08
N ALA A 17 5.66 7.93 -8.71
CA ALA A 17 5.78 8.83 -9.85
C ALA A 17 6.49 10.13 -9.43
N GLY A 18 7.52 10.52 -10.19
CA GLY A 18 8.41 11.62 -9.81
C GLY A 18 7.75 13.01 -9.77
N ASP A 19 6.51 13.11 -10.25
CA ASP A 19 5.65 14.29 -10.20
C ASP A 19 4.77 14.35 -8.94
N LEU A 20 4.84 13.36 -8.05
CA LEU A 20 4.12 13.42 -6.78
C LEU A 20 4.71 14.51 -5.88
N PRO A 21 3.87 15.41 -5.32
CA PRO A 21 4.31 16.38 -4.33
C PRO A 21 4.93 15.68 -3.10
N PRO A 22 6.00 16.25 -2.50
CA PRO A 22 6.48 15.80 -1.20
C PRO A 22 5.35 15.80 -0.16
N GLY A 23 5.23 14.70 0.59
CA GLY A 23 4.16 14.54 1.57
C GLY A 23 2.83 14.03 1.02
N TYR A 24 2.77 13.59 -0.25
CA TYR A 24 1.61 12.87 -0.74
C TYR A 24 1.41 11.61 0.11
N PRO A 25 0.25 11.46 0.77
CA PRO A 25 -0.02 10.29 1.59
C PRO A 25 -0.16 9.10 0.64
N ILE A 26 0.87 8.25 0.59
CA ILE A 26 0.69 6.89 0.09
C ILE A 26 -0.23 6.26 1.12
N ASP A 27 -1.49 6.04 0.75
CA ASP A 27 -2.41 5.31 1.59
C ASP A 27 -1.87 3.88 1.72
N ALA A 28 -1.18 3.65 2.85
CA ALA A 28 -0.50 2.39 3.11
C ALA A 28 -1.49 1.23 3.25
N ILE A 29 -2.77 1.53 3.58
CA ILE A 29 -3.84 0.55 3.67
C ILE A 29 -4.27 0.17 2.25
N ASP A 30 -4.62 1.15 1.41
CA ASP A 30 -5.02 0.88 0.02
C ASP A 30 -3.88 0.22 -0.77
N CYS A 31 -2.64 0.63 -0.51
CA CYS A 31 -1.46 0.02 -1.13
C CYS A 31 -1.29 -1.45 -0.73
N ALA A 32 -1.43 -1.78 0.56
CA ALA A 32 -1.34 -3.16 1.03
C ALA A 32 -2.54 -4.01 0.54
N LEU A 33 -3.73 -3.41 0.46
CA LEU A 33 -4.92 -4.07 -0.08
C LEU A 33 -4.74 -4.39 -1.57
N GLY A 34 -4.31 -3.43 -2.38
CA GLY A 34 -4.10 -3.63 -3.82
C GLY A 34 -3.05 -4.71 -4.13
N ARG A 35 -1.99 -4.81 -3.32
CA ARG A 35 -1.01 -5.92 -3.47
C ARG A 35 -1.64 -7.28 -3.15
N ALA A 36 -2.39 -7.37 -2.06
CA ALA A 36 -3.08 -8.61 -1.67
C ALA A 36 -4.09 -9.04 -2.75
N GLU A 37 -4.86 -8.10 -3.30
CA GLU A 37 -5.82 -8.35 -4.38
C GLU A 37 -5.15 -8.86 -5.66
N ALA A 38 -4.03 -8.25 -6.08
CA ALA A 38 -3.28 -8.68 -7.25
C ALA A 38 -2.75 -10.12 -7.08
N LEU A 39 -2.23 -10.46 -5.90
CA LEU A 39 -1.74 -11.81 -5.60
C LEU A 39 -2.88 -12.83 -5.50
N LEU A 40 -4.03 -12.45 -4.95
CA LEU A 40 -5.23 -13.29 -4.95
C LEU A 40 -5.73 -13.55 -6.37
N ALA A 41 -5.75 -12.54 -7.24
CA ALA A 41 -6.10 -12.72 -8.65
C ALA A 41 -5.14 -13.68 -9.36
N LEU A 42 -3.83 -13.57 -9.11
CA LEU A 42 -2.83 -14.52 -9.60
C LEU A 42 -3.12 -15.95 -9.11
N LEU A 43 -3.41 -16.12 -7.82
CA LEU A 43 -3.69 -17.44 -7.25
C LEU A 43 -5.00 -18.03 -7.77
N LEU A 44 -6.06 -17.23 -7.87
CA LEU A 44 -7.35 -17.65 -8.42
C LEU A 44 -7.25 -18.10 -9.87
N SER A 45 -6.39 -17.45 -10.67
CA SER A 45 -6.14 -17.87 -12.06
C SER A 45 -5.63 -19.31 -12.18
N GLN A 46 -5.01 -19.87 -11.12
CA GLN A 46 -4.53 -21.25 -11.09
C GLN A 46 -5.67 -22.28 -11.02
N PHE A 47 -6.87 -21.82 -10.69
CA PHE A 47 -8.08 -22.64 -10.60
C PHE A 47 -9.07 -22.34 -11.72
N ASP A 48 -8.80 -21.33 -12.55
CA ASP A 48 -9.63 -21.01 -13.70
C ASP A 48 -9.27 -21.97 -14.83
N CYS A 49 -10.20 -22.84 -15.23
CA CYS A 49 -10.00 -23.97 -16.15
C CYS A 49 -9.62 -23.59 -17.59
N ALA A 50 -9.14 -22.36 -17.83
CA ALA A 50 -8.89 -21.74 -19.12
C ALA A 50 -7.59 -22.21 -19.83
N GLY A 51 -7.05 -23.37 -19.48
CA GLY A 51 -5.89 -23.96 -20.16
C GLY A 51 -4.55 -23.25 -19.90
N ALA A 52 -4.50 -22.28 -18.99
CA ALA A 52 -3.25 -21.72 -18.51
C ALA A 52 -2.45 -22.79 -17.76
N GLY A 53 -1.16 -22.92 -18.07
CA GLY A 53 -0.28 -23.87 -17.38
C GLY A 53 -0.15 -23.53 -15.89
N ARG A 54 -0.12 -24.56 -15.04
CA ARG A 54 0.04 -24.39 -13.60
C ARG A 54 1.38 -23.71 -13.29
N LEU A 55 1.34 -22.68 -12.46
CA LEU A 55 2.53 -22.04 -11.91
C LEU A 55 3.34 -23.03 -11.07
N ALA A 56 4.65 -22.80 -11.00
CA ALA A 56 5.53 -23.59 -10.14
C ALA A 56 5.12 -23.43 -8.66
N ASP A 57 5.23 -24.51 -7.88
CA ASP A 57 4.84 -24.51 -6.46
C ASP A 57 5.51 -23.40 -5.64
N ARG A 58 6.77 -23.08 -5.96
CA ARG A 58 7.50 -21.98 -5.33
C ARG A 58 6.83 -20.62 -5.55
N ILE A 59 6.22 -20.39 -6.71
CA ILE A 59 5.55 -19.13 -7.04
C ILE A 59 4.25 -19.03 -6.24
N ILE A 60 3.47 -20.11 -6.23
CA ILE A 60 2.22 -20.21 -5.47
C ILE A 60 2.51 -20.03 -3.96
N SER A 61 3.53 -20.70 -3.43
CA SER A 61 3.93 -20.58 -2.03
C SER A 61 4.39 -19.16 -1.69
N ASN A 62 5.20 -18.53 -2.54
CA ASN A 62 5.63 -17.14 -2.34
C ASN A 62 4.45 -16.16 -2.36
N ALA A 63 3.49 -16.34 -3.27
CA ALA A 63 2.29 -15.51 -3.34
C ALA A 63 1.44 -15.64 -2.07
N LEU A 64 1.25 -16.86 -1.55
CA LEU A 64 0.53 -17.08 -0.29
C LEU A 64 1.24 -16.44 0.91
N TRP A 65 2.57 -16.55 0.98
CA TRP A 65 3.37 -15.89 2.01
C TRP A 65 3.28 -14.36 1.92
N ALA A 66 3.30 -13.81 0.71
CA ALA A 66 3.18 -12.38 0.49
C ALA A 66 1.80 -11.85 0.92
N VAL A 67 0.70 -12.52 0.55
CA VAL A 67 -0.65 -12.18 1.02
C VAL A 67 -0.72 -12.21 2.55
N SER A 68 -0.14 -13.23 3.19
CA SER A 68 -0.08 -13.32 4.67
C SER A 68 0.68 -12.14 5.28
N GLY A 69 1.75 -11.69 4.63
CA GLY A 69 2.52 -10.50 5.00
C GLY A 69 1.69 -9.21 4.87
N ASP A 70 1.00 -9.01 3.75
CA ASP A 70 0.15 -7.85 3.52
C ASP A 70 -1.01 -7.77 4.54
N LEU A 71 -1.64 -8.90 4.87
CA LEU A 71 -2.67 -8.96 5.93
C LEU A 71 -2.11 -8.59 7.31
N THR A 72 -0.87 -8.97 7.60
CA THR A 72 -0.20 -8.61 8.86
C THR A 72 0.09 -7.11 8.92
N ILE A 73 0.52 -6.52 7.79
CA ILE A 73 0.74 -5.07 7.67
C ILE A 73 -0.59 -4.33 7.84
N LEU A 74 -1.64 -4.74 7.13
CA LEU A 74 -2.97 -4.16 7.23
C LEU A 74 -3.49 -4.18 8.68
N ARG A 75 -3.34 -5.30 9.38
CA ARG A 75 -3.70 -5.41 10.80
C ARG A 75 -2.97 -4.38 11.65
N LYS A 76 -1.64 -4.24 11.48
CA LYS A 76 -0.84 -3.24 12.21
C LYS A 76 -1.27 -1.81 11.90
N LEU A 77 -1.55 -1.50 10.63
CA LEU A 77 -2.01 -0.17 10.22
C LEU A 77 -3.38 0.15 10.81
N ILE A 78 -4.28 -0.82 10.87
CA ILE A 78 -5.61 -0.63 11.50
C ILE A 78 -5.47 -0.44 13.02
N ASP A 79 -4.69 -1.30 13.67
CA ASP A 79 -4.58 -1.31 15.13
C ASP A 79 -3.80 -0.09 15.67
N TYR A 80 -2.79 0.39 14.93
CA TYR A 80 -1.87 1.44 15.41
C TYR A 80 -1.85 2.72 14.56
N GLY A 81 -2.34 2.69 13.32
CA GLY A 81 -2.31 3.85 12.43
C GLY A 81 -3.15 5.01 12.96
N TYR A 82 -4.32 4.73 13.53
CA TYR A 82 -5.18 5.76 14.13
C TYR A 82 -4.51 6.50 15.30
N ALA A 83 -3.79 5.76 16.16
CA ALA A 83 -3.09 6.35 17.30
C ALA A 83 -2.00 7.32 16.87
N THR A 84 -1.32 7.01 15.76
CA THR A 84 -0.20 7.81 15.24
C THR A 84 -0.68 9.12 14.63
N GLU A 85 -1.76 9.09 13.84
CA GLU A 85 -2.35 10.32 13.26
C GLU A 85 -2.99 11.20 14.34
N ALA A 86 -3.69 10.60 15.31
CA ALA A 86 -4.27 11.35 16.42
C ALA A 86 -3.19 12.08 17.26
N GLN A 87 -2.06 11.43 17.52
CA GLN A 87 -0.91 12.05 18.20
C GLN A 87 -0.33 13.20 17.37
N ARG A 88 -0.10 13.00 16.06
CA ARG A 88 0.45 14.04 15.18
C ARG A 88 -0.43 15.29 15.17
N VAL A 89 -1.75 15.12 15.00
CA VAL A 89 -2.70 16.24 15.00
C VAL A 89 -2.73 16.96 16.34
N ALA A 90 -2.66 16.22 17.45
CA ALA A 90 -2.60 16.82 18.78
C ALA A 90 -1.31 17.64 19.00
N GLU A 91 -0.16 17.14 18.54
CA GLU A 91 1.13 17.84 18.61
C GLU A 91 1.19 19.08 17.71
N GLU A 92 0.61 19.02 16.51
CA GLU A 92 0.50 20.16 15.60
C GLU A 92 -0.42 21.24 16.18
N LEU A 93 -1.55 20.86 16.78
CA LEU A 93 -2.46 21.78 17.44
C LEU A 93 -1.79 22.44 18.65
N ALA A 94 -1.07 21.68 19.47
CA ALA A 94 -0.33 22.20 20.63
C ALA A 94 0.70 23.26 20.19
N ARG A 95 1.50 22.96 19.16
CA ARG A 95 2.47 23.92 18.59
C ARG A 95 1.79 25.19 18.04
N ALA A 96 0.66 25.04 17.34
CA ALA A 96 -0.07 26.18 16.81
C ALA A 96 -0.64 27.09 17.92
N LEU A 97 -1.10 26.52 19.03
CA LEU A 97 -1.60 27.27 20.17
C LEU A 97 -0.47 28.01 20.91
N GLU A 98 0.69 27.37 21.10
CA GLU A 98 1.88 28.00 21.69
C GLU A 98 2.38 29.19 20.86
N SER A 99 2.38 29.07 19.53
CA SER A 99 2.78 30.18 18.65
C SER A 99 1.83 31.40 18.71
N LYS A 100 0.55 31.20 19.03
CA LYS A 100 -0.44 32.28 19.14
C LYS A 100 -0.47 32.94 20.51
N GLY A 101 0.06 32.28 21.55
CA GLY A 101 0.13 32.81 22.90
C GLY A 101 1.24 33.85 23.12
N GLY A 102 2.19 34.00 22.18
CA GLY A 102 3.34 34.90 22.29
C GLY A 102 3.17 36.30 21.69
N GLU A 103 1.99 36.65 21.15
CA GLU A 103 1.70 37.96 20.56
C GLU A 103 0.99 38.95 21.52
N GLN A 104 1.08 38.75 22.84
CA GLN A 104 0.56 39.70 23.84
C GLN A 104 1.62 40.67 24.35
#